data_AF-I9C7D5-F1
#
_entry.id   AF-I9C7D5-F1
#
_cell.length_a   1.000
_cell.length_b   1.000
_cell.length_c   1.000
_cell.angle_alpha   90.00
_cell.angle_beta   90.00
_cell.angle_gamma   90.00
#
_symmetry.space_group_name_H-M   'P 1'
#
loop_
_entity.id
_entity.type
_entity.pdbx_description
1 polymer ?
#
loop_
_entity_poly.entity_id
_entity_poly.type
_entity_poly.pdbx_seq_one_letter_code
_entity_poly.pdbx_strand_id
1 'polypeptide(L)'
;MDQARIIVIEAIAGKKVVEARYNGAVNRLAPHLLFERHGDLFITALNMDKAWRSPEERRLGQFKLAGLVDVSITGDSFEPLPSFDGSAPKPGDTVILAL
;
A
#
# COMPACT_ATOMS: atom_id res chain seq x y z
N MET A 1 -12.86 13.00 8.40
CA MET A 1 -12.75 11.87 7.45
C MET A 1 -11.29 11.81 7.03
N ASP A 2 -10.60 10.69 7.21
CA ASP A 2 -9.15 10.60 7.00
C ASP A 2 -8.81 10.68 5.49
N GLN A 3 -8.19 11.78 5.05
CA GLN A 3 -7.89 12.05 3.64
C GLN A 3 -6.98 10.97 3.04
N ALA A 4 -6.01 10.46 3.81
CA ALA A 4 -5.11 9.41 3.37
C ALA A 4 -5.88 8.12 3.00
N ARG A 5 -6.91 7.79 3.77
CA ARG A 5 -7.76 6.62 3.50
C ARG A 5 -8.47 6.71 2.15
N ILE A 6 -9.05 7.87 1.84
CA ILE A 6 -9.79 8.08 0.59
C ILE A 6 -8.84 7.93 -0.61
N ILE A 7 -7.68 8.59 -0.54
CA ILE A 7 -6.66 8.56 -1.60
C ILE A 7 -6.14 7.13 -1.81
N VAL A 8 -5.90 6.39 -0.73
CA VAL A 8 -5.47 4.98 -0.82
C VAL A 8 -6.55 4.09 -1.44
N ILE A 9 -7.82 4.28 -1.09
CA ILE A 9 -8.92 3.51 -1.68
C ILE A 9 -9.00 3.76 -3.18
N GLU A 10 -8.94 5.02 -3.59
CA GLU A 10 -8.91 5.40 -5.02
C GLU A 10 -7.70 4.81 -5.74
N ALA A 11 -6.52 4.86 -5.11
CA ALA A 11 -5.30 4.32 -5.67
C ALA A 11 -5.34 2.80 -5.85
N ILE A 12 -5.86 2.05 -4.87
CA ILE A 12 -6.04 0.60 -4.99
C ILE A 12 -7.03 0.30 -6.12
N ALA A 13 -8.20 0.93 -6.12
CA ALA A 13 -9.23 0.70 -7.15
C ALA A 13 -8.74 1.03 -8.57
N GLY A 14 -7.88 2.06 -8.70
CA GLY A 14 -7.32 2.51 -9.97
C GLY A 14 -5.95 1.94 -10.33
N LYS A 15 -5.38 1.04 -9.51
CA LYS A 15 -4.00 0.55 -9.63
C LYS A 15 -2.97 1.69 -9.79
N LYS A 16 -3.18 2.78 -9.05
CA LYS A 16 -2.33 3.97 -9.08
C LYS A 16 -1.28 3.94 -7.99
N VAL A 17 -0.10 4.47 -8.32
CA VAL A 17 0.96 4.67 -7.34
C VAL A 17 0.61 5.86 -6.45
N VAL A 18 0.93 5.77 -5.17
CA VAL A 18 0.85 6.89 -4.24
C VAL A 18 2.23 7.33 -3.82
N GLU A 19 2.44 8.63 -3.70
CA GLU A 19 3.57 9.20 -2.98
C GLU A 19 3.12 9.56 -1.56
N ALA A 20 3.93 9.20 -0.57
CA ALA A 20 3.66 9.53 0.82
C ALA A 20 4.97 9.64 1.62
N ARG A 21 4.96 10.47 2.66
CA ARG A 21 5.99 10.48 3.69
C ARG A 21 5.68 9.42 4.75
N TYR A 22 6.63 8.53 5.00
CA TYR A 22 6.54 7.49 6.03
C TYR A 22 7.87 7.38 6.77
N ASN A 23 7.84 7.39 8.10
CA ASN A 23 9.05 7.36 8.95
C ASN A 23 10.11 8.41 8.54
N GLY A 24 9.68 9.59 8.10
CA GLY A 24 10.56 10.69 7.69
C GLY A 24 11.10 10.62 6.26
N ALA A 25 10.84 9.55 5.51
CA ALA A 25 11.24 9.41 4.11
C ALA A 25 10.04 9.51 3.16
N VAL A 26 10.22 10.15 2.02
CA VAL A 26 9.23 10.12 0.92
C VAL A 26 9.37 8.77 0.20
N ASN A 27 8.25 8.08 -0.02
CA ASN A 27 8.20 6.79 -0.68
C ASN A 27 7.10 6.79 -1.73
N ARG A 28 7.40 6.19 -2.89
CA ARG A 28 6.41 5.77 -3.89
C ARG A 28 5.97 4.34 -3.61
N LEU A 29 4.70 4.19 -3.33
CA LEU A 29 4.06 2.94 -2.94
C LEU A 29 3.05 2.54 -4.00
N ALA A 30 3.10 1.28 -4.42
CA ALA A 30 2.07 0.64 -5.22
C ALA A 30 1.13 -0.13 -4.27
N PRO A 31 -0.01 0.43 -3.84
CA PRO A 31 -0.87 -0.16 -2.81
C PRO A 31 -1.70 -1.32 -3.35
N HIS A 32 -1.67 -2.47 -2.68
CA HIS A 32 -2.35 -3.69 -3.10
C HIS A 32 -3.57 -4.06 -2.25
N LEU A 33 -3.55 -3.72 -0.96
CA LEU A 33 -4.59 -4.13 -0.03
C LEU A 33 -4.69 -3.14 1.12
N LEU A 34 -5.91 -2.76 1.50
CA LEU A 34 -6.23 -2.03 2.72
C LEU A 34 -6.88 -3.01 3.70
N PHE A 35 -6.36 -3.07 4.93
CA PHE A 35 -6.88 -3.94 5.98
C PHE A 35 -6.88 -3.26 7.34
N GLU A 36 -7.68 -3.81 8.25
CA GLU A 36 -7.67 -3.47 9.66
C GLU A 36 -6.94 -4.55 10.46
N ARG A 37 -6.16 -4.12 11.45
CA ARG A 37 -5.55 -4.97 12.47
C ARG A 37 -5.68 -4.29 13.82
N HIS A 38 -6.40 -4.92 14.75
CA HIS A 38 -6.62 -4.40 16.12
C HIS A 38 -7.14 -2.96 16.17
N GLY A 39 -8.07 -2.59 15.27
CA GLY A 39 -8.65 -1.25 15.18
C GLY A 39 -7.80 -0.21 14.44
N ASP A 40 -6.59 -0.57 14.00
CA ASP A 40 -5.72 0.28 13.18
C ASP A 40 -5.81 -0.11 11.70
N LEU A 41 -5.75 0.88 10.81
CA LEU A 41 -5.71 0.66 9.37
C LEU A 41 -4.27 0.53 8.86
N PHE A 42 -4.07 -0.38 7.91
CA PHE A 42 -2.80 -0.65 7.25
C PHE A 42 -3.01 -0.86 5.75
N ILE A 43 -1.97 -0.58 4.97
CA ILE A 43 -1.88 -1.00 3.58
C ILE A 43 -0.79 -2.04 3.39
N THR A 44 -1.01 -3.01 2.51
CA THR A 44 0.09 -3.71 1.84
C THR A 44 0.46 -2.96 0.58
N ALA A 45 1.74 -2.72 0.36
CA ALA A 45 2.21 -2.03 -0.83
C ALA A 45 3.62 -2.46 -1.23
N LEU A 46 3.91 -2.45 -2.52
CA LEU A 46 5.29 -2.54 -3.00
C LEU A 46 5.92 -1.15 -2.85
N ASN A 47 7.03 -1.05 -2.09
CA ASN A 47 7.87 0.14 -2.14
C ASN A 47 8.69 0.12 -3.43
N MET A 48 8.40 1.08 -4.32
CA MET A 48 9.00 1.18 -5.64
C MET A 48 10.41 1.77 -5.60
N ASP A 49 10.74 2.52 -4.55
CA ASP A 49 12.05 3.17 -4.38
C ASP A 49 13.06 2.27 -3.67
N LYS A 50 12.62 1.12 -3.14
CA LYS A 50 13.52 0.13 -2.55
C LYS A 50 14.37 -0.52 -3.65
N ALA A 51 15.69 -0.56 -3.44
CA ALA A 51 16.61 -1.27 -4.31
C ALA A 51 16.44 -2.80 -4.14
N TRP A 52 15.72 -3.42 -5.07
CA TRP A 52 15.57 -4.87 -5.17
C TRP A 52 16.66 -5.44 -6.08
N ARG A 53 17.21 -6.63 -5.75
CA ARG A 53 18.24 -7.26 -6.59
C ARG A 53 17.66 -7.83 -7.88
N SER A 54 16.41 -8.30 -7.84
CA SER A 54 15.67 -8.79 -9.00
C SER A 54 14.16 -8.58 -8.83
N PRO A 55 13.37 -8.64 -9.92
CA PRO A 55 11.91 -8.57 -9.83
C PRO A 55 11.29 -9.68 -8.97
N GLU A 56 11.83 -10.91 -8.96
CA GLU A 56 11.27 -12.00 -8.15
C GLU A 56 11.48 -11.83 -6.63
N GLU A 57 12.47 -11.03 -6.23
CA GLU A 57 12.69 -10.68 -4.82
C GLU A 57 11.72 -9.62 -4.29
N ARG A 58 10.93 -8.97 -5.17
CA ARG A 58 9.96 -7.94 -4.74
C ARG A 58 8.93 -8.54 -3.78
N ARG A 59 8.66 -7.80 -2.71
CA ARG A 59 7.69 -8.18 -1.67
C ARG A 59 6.89 -6.97 -1.24
N LEU A 60 5.64 -7.21 -0.87
CA LEU A 60 4.79 -6.20 -0.27
C LEU A 60 5.23 -5.93 1.17
N GLY A 61 5.43 -4.66 1.51
CA GLY A 61 5.55 -4.18 2.88
C GLY A 61 4.17 -3.88 3.46
N GLN A 62 4.10 -3.80 4.80
CA GLN A 62 2.91 -3.35 5.52
C GLN A 62 3.18 -1.95 6.10
N PHE A 63 2.32 -0.99 5.80
CA PHE A 63 2.46 0.41 6.22
C PHE A 63 1.23 0.81 7.02
N LYS A 64 1.41 1.34 8.24
CA LYS A 64 0.29 1.84 9.03
C LYS A 64 -0.26 3.10 8.38
N LEU A 65 -1.55 3.14 8.08
CA LEU A 65 -2.17 4.23 7.33
C LEU A 65 -2.00 5.57 8.07
N ALA A 66 -2.16 5.57 9.39
CA ALA A 66 -1.98 6.75 10.24
C ALA A 66 -0.53 7.31 10.25
N GLY A 67 0.45 6.54 9.76
CA GLY A 67 1.83 7.00 9.61
C GLY A 67 2.15 7.58 8.23
N LEU A 68 1.22 7.47 7.27
CA LEU A 68 1.39 8.01 5.92
C LEU A 68 0.93 9.47 5.92
N VAL A 69 1.88 10.38 5.69
CA VAL A 69 1.65 11.84 5.67
C VAL A 69 1.85 12.36 4.24
N ASP A 70 1.18 13.46 3.90
CA ASP A 70 1.27 14.10 2.57
C ASP A 70 0.94 13.14 1.42
N VAL A 71 -0.04 12.25 1.63
CA VAL A 71 -0.41 11.21 0.65
C VAL A 71 -1.02 11.85 -0.59
N SER A 72 -0.54 11.46 -1.77
CA SER A 72 -1.10 11.87 -3.07
C SER A 72 -1.01 10.75 -4.10
N ILE A 73 -1.97 10.68 -5.02
CA ILE A 73 -1.91 9.80 -6.19
C ILE A 73 -0.97 10.41 -7.22
N THR A 74 -0.09 9.60 -7.79
CA THR A 74 0.77 10.01 -8.91
C THR A 74 0.09 9.68 -10.25
N GLY A 75 0.67 10.15 -11.35
CA GLY A 75 0.23 9.77 -12.70
C GLY A 75 0.54 8.32 -13.07
N ASP A 76 1.39 7.65 -12.29
CA ASP A 76 1.88 6.31 -12.57
C ASP A 76 0.86 5.24 -12.17
N SER A 77 0.86 4.16 -12.94
CA SER A 77 0.10 2.94 -12.61
C SER A 77 1.08 1.80 -12.36
N PHE A 78 0.61 0.74 -11.70
CA PHE A 78 1.44 -0.43 -11.43
C PHE A 78 0.71 -1.72 -11.77
N GLU A 79 1.48 -2.77 -12.05
CA GLU A 79 0.96 -4.14 -12.13
C GLU A 79 1.10 -4.85 -10.78
N PRO A 80 0.08 -5.59 -10.33
CA PRO A 80 0.15 -6.34 -9.09
C PRO A 80 1.32 -7.35 -9.12
N LEU A 81 1.96 -7.57 -7.97
CA LEU A 81 2.97 -8.64 -7.89
C LEU A 81 2.35 -10.01 -8.19
N PRO A 82 3.00 -10.90 -8.96
CA PRO A 82 2.47 -12.23 -9.26
C PRO A 82 2.19 -13.10 -8.03
N SER A 83 2.86 -12.81 -6.90
CA SER A 83 2.67 -13.51 -5.63
C SER A 83 1.55 -12.94 -4.75
N PHE A 84 0.83 -11.90 -5.20
CA PHE A 84 -0.28 -11.33 -4.44
C PHE A 84 -1.56 -12.14 -4.68
N ASP A 85 -2.23 -12.54 -3.60
CA ASP A 85 -3.42 -13.39 -3.63
C ASP A 85 -4.67 -12.73 -3.02
N GLY A 86 -4.59 -11.46 -2.65
CA GLY A 86 -5.70 -10.72 -2.02
C GLY A 86 -6.00 -11.13 -0.57
N SER A 87 -5.24 -12.05 0.01
CA SER A 87 -5.51 -12.55 1.36
C SER A 87 -5.06 -11.59 2.46
N ALA A 88 -5.68 -11.74 3.63
CA ALA A 88 -5.27 -10.99 4.81
C ALA A 88 -3.82 -11.34 5.18
N PRO A 89 -2.94 -10.36 5.49
CA PRO A 89 -1.53 -10.66 5.72
C PRO A 89 -1.25 -11.52 6.95
N LYS A 90 -2.13 -11.50 7.96
CA LYS A 90 -2.05 -12.32 9.17
C LYS A 90 -3.44 -12.82 9.60
N PRO A 91 -3.51 -13.95 10.32
CA PRO A 91 -4.74 -14.37 10.98
C PRO A 91 -5.28 -13.29 11.92
N GLY A 92 -6.57 -12.98 11.79
CA GLY A 92 -7.24 -11.92 12.56
C GLY A 92 -7.21 -10.53 11.91
N ASP A 93 -6.47 -10.35 10.81
CA ASP A 93 -6.60 -9.14 9.99
C ASP A 93 -7.94 -9.18 9.23
N THR A 94 -8.59 -8.02 9.10
CA THR A 94 -9.81 -7.88 8.32
C THR A 94 -9.51 -7.13 7.03
N VAL A 95 -9.65 -7.80 5.89
CA VAL A 95 -9.51 -7.17 4.57
C VAL A 95 -10.68 -6.20 4.36
N ILE A 96 -10.35 -4.96 3.97
CA ILE A 96 -11.35 -3.92 3.65
C ILE A 96 -11.46 -3.76 2.14
N LEU A 97 -10.33 -3.72 1.45
CA LEU A 97 -10.24 -3.60 -0.01
C LEU A 97 -8.96 -4.28 -0.49
N ALA A 98 -9.03 -5.00 -1.61
CA ALA A 98 -7.89 -5.56 -2.32
C ALA A 98 -8.06 -5.30 -3.82
N LEU A 99 -6.95 -5.36 -4.57
CA LEU A 99 -6.95 -5.30 -6.05
C LEU A 99 -7.78 -6.40 -6.70
#